data_AF-A0A655XX06-F1
#
_entry.id   AF-A0A655XX06-F1
#
_cell.length_a   1.000
_cell.length_b   1.000
_cell.length_c   1.000
_cell.angle_alpha   90.00
_cell.angle_beta   90.00
_cell.angle_gamma   90.00
#
_symmetry.space_group_name_H-M   'P 1'
#
loop_
_entity.id
_entity.type
_entity.pdbx_description
1 polymer ?
#
loop_
_entity_poly.entity_id
_entity_poly.type
_entity_poly.pdbx_seq_one_letter_code
_entity_poly.pdbx_strand_id
1 'polypeptide(L)'
;MLGAPPNTTYSEVTGAVMLTRAFNPAIMTWAAITAIVLALVGKLGALLQTIPVPVMGGIMILLFGSIATVGLNTLIKNQVDLHKSRNLVIVAVTLVFGIGGMAFGVGDFSLQGVSLCGIVAIVLNLVLPNDLGENHVVDNAQMEEEARH
;
A
#
# COMPACT_ATOMS: atom_id res chain seq x y z
N MET A 1 6.73 -22.33 -10.43
CA MET A 1 6.38 -23.69 -10.89
C MET A 1 5.65 -24.53 -9.84
N LEU A 2 5.52 -24.12 -8.57
CA LEU A 2 4.35 -24.45 -7.74
C LEU A 2 3.41 -23.24 -7.79
N GLY A 3 2.10 -23.40 -7.97
CA GLY A 3 1.11 -22.33 -8.17
C GLY A 3 0.89 -21.38 -6.99
N ALA A 4 1.94 -21.04 -6.25
CA ALA A 4 1.91 -19.99 -5.24
C ALA A 4 1.80 -18.62 -5.94
N PRO A 5 0.88 -17.74 -5.49
CA PRO A 5 0.81 -16.38 -5.99
C PRO A 5 2.13 -15.63 -5.71
N PRO A 6 2.45 -14.59 -6.50
CA PRO A 6 3.60 -13.74 -6.23
C PRO A 6 3.53 -13.19 -4.79
N ASN A 7 4.65 -13.29 -4.08
CA ASN A 7 4.77 -12.84 -2.70
C ASN A 7 5.41 -11.44 -2.63
N THR A 8 5.15 -10.74 -1.52
CA THR A 8 5.73 -9.43 -1.21
C THR A 8 6.18 -9.40 0.25
N THR A 9 7.05 -8.46 0.60
CA THR A 9 7.49 -8.27 1.99
C THR A 9 6.36 -7.63 2.79
N TYR A 10 5.91 -8.32 3.85
CA TYR A 10 4.87 -7.82 4.74
C TYR A 10 5.44 -6.82 5.75
N SER A 11 4.91 -5.59 5.73
CA SER A 11 5.37 -4.51 6.61
C SER A 11 5.19 -4.81 8.10
N GLU A 12 4.19 -5.62 8.45
CA GLU A 12 3.92 -6.05 9.82
C GLU A 12 5.02 -6.95 10.38
N VAL A 13 5.53 -7.87 9.54
CA VAL A 13 6.61 -8.79 9.92
C VAL A 13 7.90 -8.00 10.12
N THR A 14 8.21 -7.08 9.21
CA THR A 14 9.37 -6.17 9.37
C THR A 14 9.23 -5.32 10.64
N GLY A 15 8.05 -4.79 10.93
CA GLY A 15 7.78 -4.03 12.15
C GLY A 15 7.99 -4.85 13.43
N ALA A 16 7.51 -6.09 13.46
CA ALA A 16 7.69 -6.98 14.60
C ALA A 16 9.17 -7.35 14.82
N VAL A 17 9.93 -7.60 13.73
CA VAL A 17 11.38 -7.85 13.80
C VAL A 17 12.13 -6.62 14.30
N MET A 18 11.75 -5.42 13.86
CA MET A 18 12.32 -4.16 14.34
C MET A 18 12.07 -3.95 15.84
N LEU A 19 10.88 -4.29 16.33
CA LEU A 19 10.53 -4.18 17.75
C LEU A 19 11.27 -5.21 18.62
N THR A 20 11.29 -6.47 18.18
CA THR A 20 11.94 -7.58 18.91
C THR A 20 13.46 -7.57 18.77
N ARG A 21 14.01 -6.74 17.87
CA ARG A 21 15.44 -6.68 17.49
C ARG A 21 16.04 -8.04 17.10
N ALA A 22 15.19 -8.97 16.66
CA ALA A 22 15.57 -10.32 16.31
C ALA A 22 15.98 -10.41 14.82
N PHE A 23 17.08 -9.74 14.44
CA PHE A 23 17.54 -9.66 13.04
C PHE A 23 18.24 -10.93 12.52
N ASN A 24 18.28 -12.01 13.30
CA ASN A 24 18.99 -13.22 12.91
C ASN A 24 18.18 -14.00 11.84
N PRO A 25 18.71 -14.22 10.63
CA PRO A 25 18.01 -14.95 9.56
C PRO A 25 17.68 -16.41 9.92
N ALA A 26 18.40 -17.02 10.87
CA ALA A 26 18.07 -18.34 11.37
C ALA A 26 16.68 -18.37 12.02
N ILE A 27 16.29 -17.30 12.74
CA ILE A 27 14.97 -17.21 13.40
C ILE A 27 13.85 -17.18 12.34
N MET A 28 14.06 -16.44 11.24
CA MET A 28 13.10 -16.42 10.13
C MET A 28 12.97 -17.78 9.45
N THR A 29 14.06 -18.54 9.35
CA THR A 29 14.05 -19.89 8.79
C THR A 29 13.26 -20.85 9.67
N TRP A 30 13.44 -20.81 10.99
CA TRP A 30 12.64 -21.58 11.93
C TRP A 30 11.16 -21.20 11.90
N ALA A 31 10.83 -19.92 11.77
CA ALA A 31 9.46 -19.47 11.60
C ALA A 31 8.82 -20.02 10.30
N ALA A 32 9.57 -20.00 9.19
CA ALA A 32 9.11 -20.56 7.92
C ALA A 32 8.88 -22.08 8.00
N ILE A 33 9.81 -22.84 8.60
CA ILE A 33 9.66 -24.28 8.80
C ILE A 33 8.43 -24.58 9.68
N THR A 34 8.26 -23.83 10.77
CA THR A 34 7.11 -23.98 11.66
C THR A 34 5.80 -23.68 10.92
N ALA A 35 5.77 -22.63 10.09
CA ALA A 35 4.60 -22.31 9.27
C ALA A 35 4.26 -23.43 8.27
N ILE A 36 5.26 -24.04 7.63
CA ILE A 36 5.05 -25.19 6.73
C ILE A 36 4.48 -26.38 7.50
N VAL A 37 5.03 -26.71 8.66
CA VAL A 37 4.53 -27.81 9.50
C VAL A 37 3.08 -27.55 9.93
N LEU A 38 2.78 -26.34 10.39
CA LEU A 38 1.43 -25.94 10.79
C LEU A 38 0.44 -25.95 9.62
N ALA A 39 0.88 -25.59 8.41
CA ALA A 39 0.05 -25.65 7.20
C ALA A 39 -0.35 -27.09 6.83
N LEU A 40 0.44 -28.09 7.21
CA LEU A 40 0.12 -29.51 7.01
C LEU A 40 -0.81 -30.08 8.10
N VAL A 41 -1.03 -29.36 9.21
CA VAL A 41 -1.92 -29.78 10.29
C VAL A 41 -3.37 -29.42 9.94
N GLY A 42 -4.13 -30.39 9.42
CA GLY A 42 -5.54 -30.20 9.04
C GLY A 42 -6.46 -29.70 10.16
N LYS A 43 -6.13 -29.98 11.43
CA LYS A 43 -6.87 -29.45 12.59
C LYS A 43 -6.79 -27.92 12.70
N LEU A 44 -5.64 -27.33 12.37
CA LEU A 44 -5.45 -25.88 12.37
C LEU A 44 -6.23 -25.25 11.21
N GLY A 45 -6.20 -25.86 10.03
CA GLY A 45 -7.02 -25.44 8.88
C GLY A 45 -8.51 -25.42 9.20
N ALA A 46 -9.02 -26.48 9.85
CA ALA A 46 -10.42 -26.54 10.29
C ALA A 46 -10.75 -25.42 11.31
N LEU A 47 -9.85 -25.13 12.26
CA LEU A 47 -10.02 -24.02 13.20
C LEU A 47 -10.08 -22.66 12.48
N LEU A 48 -9.18 -22.41 11.53
CA LEU A 48 -9.17 -21.15 10.76
C LEU A 48 -10.45 -20.96 9.95
N GLN A 49 -11.07 -22.05 9.47
CA GLN A 49 -12.36 -22.00 8.78
C GLN A 49 -13.54 -21.67 9.72
N THR A 50 -13.39 -21.82 11.03
CA THR A 50 -14.42 -21.38 11.99
C THR A 50 -14.42 -19.87 12.23
N ILE A 51 -13.43 -19.13 11.72
CA ILE A 51 -13.33 -17.68 11.91
C ILE A 51 -14.48 -16.98 11.15
N PRO A 52 -15.29 -16.14 11.84
CA PRO A 52 -16.39 -15.42 11.19
C PRO A 52 -15.91 -14.44 10.11
N VAL A 53 -16.67 -14.33 9.02
CA VAL A 53 -16.42 -13.37 7.94
C VAL A 53 -16.26 -11.92 8.41
N PRO A 54 -17.02 -11.41 9.41
CA PRO A 54 -16.82 -10.05 9.92
C PRO A 54 -15.43 -9.80 10.51
N VAL A 55 -14.84 -10.82 11.17
CA VAL A 55 -13.50 -10.72 11.75
C VAL A 55 -12.44 -10.68 10.65
N MET A 56 -12.61 -11.52 9.63
CA MET A 56 -11.73 -11.49 8.44
C MET A 56 -11.78 -10.12 7.77
N GLY A 57 -12.97 -9.54 7.59
CA GLY A 57 -13.13 -8.20 7.04
C GLY A 57 -12.40 -7.12 7.86
N GLY A 58 -12.52 -7.16 9.19
CA GLY A 58 -11.82 -6.23 10.07
C GLY A 58 -10.30 -6.31 9.94
N ILE A 59 -9.74 -7.53 9.88
CA ILE A 59 -8.29 -7.73 9.66
C ILE A 59 -7.88 -7.20 8.28
N MET A 60 -8.66 -7.44 7.23
CA MET A 60 -8.35 -6.91 5.90
C MET A 60 -8.33 -5.38 5.87
N ILE A 61 -9.26 -4.71 6.56
CA ILE A 61 -9.29 -3.24 6.66
C ILE A 61 -8.02 -2.73 7.34
N LEU A 62 -7.60 -3.37 8.45
CA LEU A 62 -6.37 -3.02 9.14
C LEU A 62 -5.13 -3.24 8.25
N LEU A 63 -5.07 -4.37 7.54
CA LEU A 63 -3.97 -4.70 6.63
C LEU A 63 -3.86 -3.66 5.50
N PHE A 64 -4.93 -3.45 4.73
CA PHE A 64 -4.91 -2.48 3.63
C PHE A 64 -4.73 -1.04 4.11
N GLY A 65 -5.32 -0.67 5.26
CA GLY A 65 -5.11 0.64 5.88
C GLY A 65 -3.65 0.87 6.30
N SER A 66 -3.00 -0.15 6.86
CA SER A 66 -1.59 -0.08 7.22
C SER A 66 -0.69 0.12 5.99
N ILE A 67 -0.97 -0.59 4.89
CA ILE A 67 -0.25 -0.46 3.61
C ILE A 67 -0.40 0.96 3.06
N ALA A 68 -1.61 1.50 3.05
CA ALA A 68 -1.87 2.88 2.62
C ALA A 68 -1.09 3.90 3.48
N THR A 69 -1.07 3.68 4.80
CA THR A 69 -0.36 4.54 5.76
C THR A 69 1.15 4.49 5.55
N VAL A 70 1.71 3.31 5.27
CA VAL A 70 3.13 3.16 4.93
C VAL A 70 3.48 3.93 3.65
N GLY A 71 2.63 3.87 2.62
CA GLY A 71 2.82 4.65 1.40
C GLY A 71 2.83 6.17 1.65
N LEU A 72 1.87 6.67 2.43
CA LEU A 72 1.81 8.08 2.84
C LEU A 72 3.07 8.48 3.64
N ASN A 73 3.48 7.66 4.61
CA ASN A 73 4.68 7.90 5.40
C ASN A 73 5.94 7.95 4.53
N THR A 74 6.01 7.17 3.44
CA THR A 74 7.10 7.27 2.47
C THR A 74 7.14 8.64 1.78
N LEU A 75 6.00 9.23 1.43
CA LEU A 75 5.93 10.59 0.87
C LEU A 75 6.47 11.63 1.86
N ILE A 76 6.07 11.54 3.14
CA ILE A 76 6.52 12.45 4.20
C ILE A 76 8.02 12.28 4.48
N LYS A 77 8.51 11.04 4.60
CA LYS A 77 9.94 10.77 4.85
C LYS A 77 10.83 11.29 3.72
N ASN A 78 10.36 11.22 2.49
CA ASN A 78 11.08 11.75 1.33
C ASN A 78 10.90 13.27 1.14
N GLN A 79 10.23 13.96 2.07
CA GLN A 79 9.99 15.40 2.03
C GLN A 79 9.36 15.85 0.70
N VAL A 80 8.36 15.10 0.22
CA VAL A 80 7.65 15.44 -1.02
C VAL A 80 6.81 16.68 -0.77
N ASP A 81 7.20 17.77 -1.42
CA ASP A 81 6.49 19.04 -1.35
C ASP A 81 5.19 18.99 -2.17
N LEU A 82 4.05 18.98 -1.48
CA LEU A 82 2.71 18.98 -2.08
C LEU A 82 2.21 20.39 -2.44
N HIS A 83 2.90 21.46 -2.03
CA HIS A 83 2.60 22.83 -2.47
C HIS A 83 3.00 23.04 -3.93
N LYS A 84 3.87 22.18 -4.48
CA LYS A 84 4.15 22.16 -5.90
C LYS A 84 2.99 21.54 -6.66
N SER A 85 2.38 22.32 -7.55
CA SER A 85 1.27 21.89 -8.42
C SER A 85 1.56 20.57 -9.14
N ARG A 86 2.81 20.37 -9.58
CA ARG A 86 3.26 19.13 -10.22
C ARG A 86 3.05 17.90 -9.33
N ASN A 87 3.55 17.95 -8.10
CA ASN A 87 3.51 16.81 -7.19
C ASN A 87 2.08 16.52 -6.74
N LEU A 88 1.32 17.58 -6.45
CA LEU A 88 -0.10 17.47 -6.07
C LEU A 88 -0.91 16.79 -7.17
N VAL A 89 -0.74 17.20 -8.44
CA VAL A 89 -1.46 16.59 -9.58
C VAL A 89 -1.08 15.13 -9.77
N ILE A 90 0.21 14.78 -9.70
CA ILE A 90 0.66 13.38 -9.83
C ILE A 90 0.02 12.52 -8.74
N VAL A 91 0.06 12.95 -7.49
CA VAL A 91 -0.52 12.22 -6.36
C VAL A 91 -2.04 12.10 -6.52
N ALA A 92 -2.74 13.21 -6.79
CA ALA A 92 -4.18 13.23 -6.94
C ALA A 92 -4.68 12.29 -8.06
N VAL A 93 -4.07 12.37 -9.24
CA VAL A 93 -4.45 11.52 -10.37
C VAL A 93 -4.14 10.05 -10.06
N THR A 94 -2.98 9.74 -9.49
CA THR A 94 -2.62 8.36 -9.12
C THR A 94 -3.62 7.78 -8.12
N LEU A 95 -4.06 8.58 -7.15
CA LEU A 95 -5.04 8.18 -6.14
C LEU A 95 -6.43 7.92 -6.75
N VAL A 96 -6.88 8.79 -7.65
CA VAL A 96 -8.17 8.64 -8.37
C VAL A 96 -8.17 7.38 -9.24
N PHE A 97 -7.08 7.11 -9.97
CA PHE A 97 -6.98 5.88 -10.79
C PHE A 97 -6.94 4.61 -9.92
N GLY A 98 -6.35 4.68 -8.72
CA GLY A 98 -6.24 3.53 -7.83
C GLY A 98 -7.51 3.23 -7.05
N ILE A 99 -8.02 4.23 -6.31
CA ILE A 99 -9.20 4.09 -5.45
C ILE A 99 -10.48 4.11 -6.29
N GLY A 100 -10.52 4.91 -7.35
CA GLY A 100 -11.69 5.05 -8.23
C GLY A 100 -11.97 3.83 -9.11
N GLY A 101 -11.16 2.77 -9.02
CA GLY A 101 -11.43 1.50 -9.70
C GLY A 101 -11.33 1.57 -11.22
N MET A 102 -10.64 2.57 -11.77
CA MET A 102 -10.48 2.70 -13.21
C MET A 102 -9.74 1.50 -13.79
N ALA A 103 -10.28 0.98 -14.89
CA ALA A 103 -9.70 -0.09 -15.66
C ALA A 103 -9.54 0.40 -17.10
N PHE A 104 -8.35 0.19 -17.67
CA PHE A 104 -8.07 0.51 -19.06
C PHE A 104 -7.88 -0.79 -19.82
N GLY A 105 -8.82 -1.10 -20.71
CA GLY A 105 -8.81 -2.33 -21.51
C GLY A 105 -8.66 -2.05 -22.99
N VAL A 106 -7.71 -2.71 -23.66
CA VAL A 106 -7.61 -2.75 -25.12
C VAL A 106 -7.61 -4.21 -25.56
N GLY A 107 -8.76 -4.71 -26.02
CA GLY A 107 -8.94 -6.13 -26.37
C GLY A 107 -8.87 -7.04 -25.13
N ASP A 108 -8.07 -8.10 -25.20
CA ASP A 108 -7.86 -9.06 -24.09
C ASP A 108 -6.97 -8.52 -22.95
N PHE A 109 -6.38 -7.34 -23.14
CA PHE A 109 -5.49 -6.75 -22.15
C PHE A 109 -6.25 -5.74 -21.29
N SER A 110 -6.41 -6.03 -20.00
CA SER A 110 -7.01 -5.14 -19.00
C SER A 110 -5.98 -4.74 -17.95
N LEU A 111 -5.63 -3.45 -17.92
CA LEU A 111 -4.82 -2.82 -16.88
C LEU A 111 -5.74 -2.25 -15.81
N GLN A 112 -5.57 -2.70 -14.58
CA GLN A 112 -6.38 -2.23 -13.45
C GLN A 112 -5.57 -2.15 -12.16
N GLY A 113 -6.04 -1.30 -11.24
CA GLY A 113 -5.52 -1.18 -9.89
C GLY A 113 -4.10 -0.63 -9.88
N VAL A 114 -3.26 -1.20 -9.00
CA VAL A 114 -1.91 -0.69 -8.71
C VAL A 114 -1.01 -0.64 -9.97
N SER A 115 -1.21 -1.57 -10.92
CA SER A 115 -0.44 -1.59 -12.18
C SER A 115 -0.72 -0.38 -13.07
N LEU A 116 -2.00 0.00 -13.22
CA LEU A 116 -2.42 1.17 -13.98
C LEU A 116 -1.95 2.46 -13.29
N CYS A 117 -2.08 2.53 -11.96
CA CYS A 117 -1.58 3.65 -11.16
C CYS A 117 -0.09 3.92 -11.39
N GLY A 118 0.73 2.87 -11.36
CA GLY A 118 2.17 2.99 -11.54
C GLY A 118 2.53 3.56 -12.92
N ILE A 119 1.88 3.07 -13.97
CA ILE A 119 2.10 3.56 -15.33
C ILE A 119 1.68 5.03 -15.44
N VAL A 120 0.48 5.37 -14.97
CA VAL A 120 -0.04 6.74 -15.02
C VAL A 120 0.88 7.70 -14.24
N ALA A 121 1.32 7.31 -13.04
CA ALA A 121 2.24 8.11 -12.23
C ALA A 121 3.59 8.35 -12.93
N ILE A 122 4.17 7.31 -13.55
CA ILE A 122 5.44 7.41 -14.28
C ILE A 122 5.29 8.32 -15.51
N VAL A 123 4.21 8.14 -16.28
CA VAL A 123 3.93 8.94 -17.47
C VAL A 123 3.73 10.41 -17.10
N LEU A 124 2.91 10.69 -16.08
CA LEU A 124 2.71 12.07 -15.59
C LEU A 124 4.01 12.68 -15.09
N ASN A 125 4.83 11.91 -14.37
CA ASN A 125 6.13 12.39 -13.89
C ASN A 125 7.09 12.76 -15.02
N LEU A 126 7.01 12.10 -16.18
CA LEU A 126 7.83 12.39 -17.37
C LEU A 126 7.28 13.54 -18.21
N VAL A 127 5.95 13.65 -18.33
CA VAL A 127 5.29 14.65 -19.19
C VAL A 127 5.18 16.01 -18.50
N LEU A 128 4.98 16.05 -17.18
CA LEU A 128 4.80 17.32 -16.47
C LEU A 128 6.13 18.08 -16.34
N PRO A 129 6.19 19.35 -16.78
CA PRO A 129 7.37 20.19 -16.60
C PRO A 129 7.57 20.56 -15.12
N ASN A 130 8.82 20.83 -14.74
CA ASN A 130 9.19 21.15 -13.35
C ASN A 130 8.71 22.53 -12.86
N ASP A 131 8.15 23.36 -13.75
CA ASP A 131 7.81 24.76 -13.50
C ASP A 131 6.30 25.02 -13.59
N LEU A 132 5.52 24.28 -12.79
CA LEU A 132 4.05 24.41 -12.73
C LEU A 132 3.57 25.40 -11.66
N GLY A 133 4.49 26.14 -11.03
CA GLY A 133 4.19 27.05 -9.93
C GLY A 133 3.77 26.37 -8.63
N GLU A 134 3.58 27.19 -7.59
CA GLU A 134 3.01 26.77 -6.31
C GLU A 134 1.48 26.79 -6.39
N ASN A 135 0.84 25.87 -5.68
CA ASN A 135 -0.61 25.84 -5.51
C ASN A 135 -0.97 26.27 -4.09
N HIS A 136 -2.08 27.01 -3.95
CA HIS A 136 -2.62 27.41 -2.65
C HIS A 136 -3.72 26.45 -2.16
N VAL A 137 -3.85 25.27 -2.77
CA VAL A 137 -4.88 24.29 -2.39
C VAL A 137 -4.58 23.73 -1.00
N VAL A 138 -3.30 23.47 -0.72
CA VAL A 138 -2.84 22.96 0.57
C VAL A 138 -2.94 24.06 1.64
N ASP A 139 -2.48 25.29 1.35
CA ASP A 139 -2.61 26.44 2.25
C ASP A 139 -4.05 26.71 2.67
N ASN A 140 -4.98 26.76 1.71
CA ASN A 140 -6.38 27.03 2.00
C ASN A 140 -7.00 25.94 2.89
N ALA A 141 -6.63 24.67 2.67
CA ALA A 141 -7.11 23.56 3.50
C ALA A 141 -6.59 23.65 4.95
N GLN A 142 -5.33 24.07 5.14
CA GLN A 142 -4.75 24.25 6.48
C GLN A 142 -5.38 25.45 7.22
N MET A 143 -5.63 26.56 6.52
CA MET A 143 -6.29 27.73 7.10
C MET A 143 -7.73 27.41 7.55
N GLU A 144 -8.46 26.56 6.82
CA GLU A 144 -9.79 26.08 7.24
C GLU A 144 -9.78 25.15 8.46
N GLU A 145 -8.68 24.45 8.71
CA GLU A 145 -8.48 23.66 9.93
C GLU A 145 -8.15 24.58 11.12
N GLU A 146 -7.22 25.52 10.94
CA GLU A 146 -6.85 26.47 12.00
C GLU A 146 -8.00 27.39 12.40
N ALA A 147 -8.83 27.84 11.45
CA ALA A 147 -10.00 28.67 11.74
C ALA A 147 -11.13 27.93 12.48
N ARG A 148 -11.05 26.60 12.58
CA ARG A 148 -12.03 25.74 13.26
C ARG A 148 -11.64 25.40 14.70
N HIS A 149 -10.42 25.72 15.10
CA HIS A 149 -9.89 25.55 16.46
C HIS A 149 -9.96 26.85 17.27
#